data_AF-A0A2T4X7C7-F1
#
_entry.id   AF-A0A2T4X7C7-F1
#
_cell.length_a   1.000
_cell.length_b   1.000
_cell.length_c   1.000
_cell.angle_alpha   90.00
_cell.angle_beta   90.00
_cell.angle_gamma   90.00
#
_symmetry.space_group_name_H-M   'P 1'
#
loop_
_entity.id
_entity.type
_entity.pdbx_description
1 polymer ?
#
loop_
_entity_poly.entity_id
_entity_poly.type
_entity_poly.pdbx_seq_one_letter_code
_entity_poly.pdbx_strand_id
1 'polypeptide(L)'
;MSLVPNDWIKEDFLALVLDYAAHADLEISSAERAYMKNLCGEAHCEKAAAFNEAHSDYDVVQVLADMKEQFFPGAEGTSQLTQHLLVLFHADHDYSHLEHSLMRGLQRLW
;
A
#
# COMPACT_ATOMS: atom_id res chain seq x y z
N MET A 1 20.59 8.81 -2.86
CA MET A 1 20.49 7.38 -3.21
C MET A 1 19.00 7.09 -3.26
N SER A 2 18.48 6.58 -4.37
CA SER A 2 17.07 6.21 -4.45
C SER A 2 16.83 5.04 -3.50
N LEU A 3 15.87 5.20 -2.58
CA LEU A 3 15.42 4.15 -1.67
C LEU A 3 14.56 3.10 -2.40
N VAL A 4 14.09 3.45 -3.60
CA VAL A 4 13.30 2.59 -4.47
C VAL A 4 14.15 1.43 -4.98
N PRO A 5 13.76 0.17 -4.70
CA PRO A 5 14.48 -0.97 -5.24
C PRO A 5 14.19 -1.10 -6.73
N ASN A 6 15.24 -1.27 -7.53
CA ASN A 6 15.15 -1.24 -9.00
C ASN A 6 14.50 -2.51 -9.62
N ASP A 7 14.22 -3.52 -8.79
CA ASP A 7 13.69 -4.84 -9.16
C ASP A 7 12.22 -5.01 -8.71
N TRP A 8 11.51 -3.90 -8.54
CA TRP A 8 10.10 -3.90 -8.15
C TRP A 8 9.22 -3.72 -9.36
N ILE A 9 8.12 -4.47 -9.39
CA ILE A 9 7.06 -4.34 -10.40
C ILE A 9 5.81 -3.73 -9.79
N LYS A 10 4.80 -3.48 -10.63
CA LYS A 10 3.52 -2.90 -10.22
C LYS A 10 2.87 -3.68 -9.06
N GLU A 11 2.96 -5.01 -9.06
CA GLU A 11 2.45 -5.87 -7.98
C GLU A 11 3.21 -5.71 -6.65
N ASP A 12 4.54 -5.56 -6.68
CA ASP A 12 5.35 -5.30 -5.47
C ASP A 12 4.96 -3.97 -4.83
N PHE A 13 4.83 -2.93 -5.67
CA PHE A 13 4.41 -1.62 -5.22
C PHE A 13 2.99 -1.64 -4.65
N LEU A 14 2.06 -2.32 -5.32
CA LEU A 14 0.69 -2.45 -4.84
C LEU A 14 0.66 -3.19 -3.49
N ALA A 15 1.46 -4.26 -3.35
CA ALA A 15 1.60 -4.98 -2.11
C ALA A 15 2.12 -4.08 -0.98
N LEU A 16 3.12 -3.22 -1.25
CA LEU A 16 3.66 -2.28 -0.27
C LEU A 16 2.65 -1.22 0.16
N VAL A 17 1.89 -0.65 -0.79
CA VAL A 17 0.83 0.33 -0.45
C VAL A 17 -0.23 -0.31 0.45
N LEU A 18 -0.67 -1.51 0.09
CA LEU A 18 -1.70 -2.23 0.85
C LEU A 18 -1.16 -2.65 2.23
N ASP A 19 0.09 -3.10 2.31
CA ASP A 19 0.73 -3.49 3.57
C ASP A 19 0.93 -2.29 4.50
N TYR A 20 1.40 -1.17 3.95
CA TYR A 20 1.50 0.09 4.68
C TYR A 20 0.14 0.57 5.20
N ALA A 21 -0.90 0.45 4.36
CA ALA A 21 -2.23 0.85 4.74
C ALA A 21 -2.87 -0.06 5.80
N ALA A 22 -2.66 -1.37 5.69
CA ALA A 22 -3.16 -2.33 6.66
C ALA A 22 -2.39 -2.26 7.99
N HIS A 23 -1.09 -1.92 7.97
CA HIS A 23 -0.32 -1.65 9.20
C HIS A 23 -0.69 -0.33 9.88
N ALA A 24 -1.32 0.62 9.18
CA ALA A 24 -1.68 1.90 9.77
C ALA A 24 -2.76 1.82 10.85
N ASP A 25 -3.65 0.82 10.77
CA ASP A 25 -4.64 0.53 11.81
C ASP A 25 -4.04 -0.31 12.97
N LEU A 26 -2.75 -0.68 12.86
CA LEU A 26 -2.03 -1.61 13.75
C LEU A 26 -2.63 -3.03 13.81
N GLU A 27 -3.65 -3.32 13.00
CA GLU A 27 -4.31 -4.62 12.93
C GLU A 27 -4.62 -4.95 11.46
N ILE A 28 -3.95 -5.98 10.92
CA ILE A 28 -4.30 -6.54 9.60
C ILE A 28 -5.25 -7.71 9.82
N SER A 29 -6.46 -7.62 9.28
CA SER A 29 -7.41 -8.73 9.30
C SER A 29 -6.97 -9.88 8.38
N SER A 30 -7.43 -11.08 8.71
CA SER A 30 -7.20 -12.25 7.84
C SER A 30 -7.81 -12.11 6.44
N ALA A 31 -8.88 -11.32 6.29
CA ALA A 31 -9.54 -11.06 5.01
C ALA A 31 -8.71 -10.14 4.11
N GLU A 32 -8.17 -9.07 4.67
CA GLU A 32 -7.26 -8.15 3.96
C GLU A 32 -5.99 -8.87 3.52
N ARG A 33 -5.41 -9.67 4.41
CA ARG A 33 -4.21 -10.45 4.07
C ARG A 33 -4.48 -11.45 2.95
N ALA A 34 -5.65 -12.10 2.97
CA ALA A 34 -6.07 -13.00 1.89
C ALA A 34 -6.29 -12.24 0.57
N TYR A 35 -6.89 -11.06 0.63
CA TYR A 35 -7.09 -10.19 -0.52
C TYR A 35 -5.75 -9.75 -1.14
N MET A 36 -4.81 -9.26 -0.33
CA MET A 36 -3.46 -8.88 -0.77
C MET A 36 -2.74 -10.04 -1.44
N LYS A 37 -2.75 -11.22 -0.82
CA LYS A 37 -2.13 -12.44 -1.39
C LYS A 37 -2.76 -12.86 -2.72
N ASN A 38 -4.07 -12.70 -2.87
CA ASN A 38 -4.76 -13.02 -4.11
C ASN A 38 -4.50 -11.97 -5.22
N LEU A 39 -4.32 -10.71 -4.83
CA LEU A 39 -4.15 -9.60 -5.76
C LEU A 39 -2.72 -9.46 -6.27
N CYS A 40 -1.73 -9.54 -5.37
CA CYS A 40 -0.32 -9.33 -5.70
C CYS A 40 0.49 -10.62 -5.67
N GLY A 41 0.01 -11.69 -5.03
CA GLY A 41 0.78 -12.90 -4.78
C GLY A 41 1.55 -12.85 -3.46
N GLU A 42 1.66 -14.01 -2.80
CA GLU A 42 2.27 -14.14 -1.47
C GLU A 42 3.72 -13.63 -1.41
N ALA A 43 4.54 -13.97 -2.40
CA ALA A 43 5.95 -13.56 -2.46
C ALA A 43 6.11 -12.02 -2.51
N HIS A 44 5.22 -11.32 -3.21
CA HIS A 44 5.24 -9.86 -3.32
C HIS A 44 4.80 -9.20 -2.01
N CYS A 45 3.78 -9.77 -1.34
CA CYS A 45 3.36 -9.32 -0.02
C CYS A 45 4.46 -9.52 1.04
N GLU A 46 5.15 -10.65 1.04
CA GLU A 46 6.26 -10.89 1.97
C GLU A 46 7.43 -9.91 1.74
N LYS A 47 7.75 -9.63 0.46
CA LYS A 47 8.78 -8.67 0.08
C LYS A 47 8.41 -7.25 0.53
N ALA A 48 7.16 -6.86 0.34
CA ALA A 48 6.61 -5.58 0.79
C ALA A 48 6.62 -5.44 2.32
N ALA A 49 6.15 -6.46 3.04
CA ALA A 49 6.15 -6.47 4.50
C ALA A 49 7.58 -6.38 5.07
N ALA A 50 8.52 -7.16 4.52
CA ALA A 50 9.92 -7.10 4.93
C ALA A 50 10.54 -5.71 4.67
N PHE A 51 10.14 -5.03 3.59
CA PHE A 51 10.57 -3.65 3.34
C PHE A 51 9.95 -2.69 4.36
N ASN A 52 8.67 -2.81 4.63
CA ASN A 52 7.95 -1.97 5.58
C ASN A 52 8.52 -2.12 7.01
N GLU A 53 8.86 -3.34 7.44
CA GLU A 53 9.49 -3.61 8.74
C GLU A 53 10.95 -3.13 8.82
N ALA A 54 11.68 -3.12 7.69
CA ALA A 54 13.09 -2.71 7.65
C ALA A 54 13.28 -1.20 7.55
N HIS A 55 12.24 -0.44 7.20
CA HIS A 55 12.30 0.99 6.92
C HIS A 55 11.36 1.78 7.85
N SER A 56 11.68 3.06 8.09
CA SER A 56 10.77 3.92 8.87
C SER A 56 9.58 4.35 8.03
N ASP A 57 8.46 4.73 8.66
CA ASP A 57 7.26 5.23 7.96
C ASP A 57 7.60 6.32 6.94
N TYR A 58 8.52 7.21 7.30
CA TYR A 58 8.99 8.28 6.41
C TYR A 58 9.65 7.75 5.12
N ASP A 59 10.54 6.75 5.24
CA ASP A 59 11.20 6.14 4.08
C ASP A 59 10.21 5.40 3.19
N VAL A 60 9.28 4.66 3.79
CA VAL A 60 8.24 3.93 3.06
C VAL A 60 7.35 4.93 2.29
N VAL A 61 6.89 5.99 2.95
CA VAL A 61 6.07 7.04 2.31
C VAL A 61 6.81 7.75 1.17
N GLN A 62 8.11 8.01 1.33
CA GLN A 62 8.94 8.57 0.25
C GLN A 62 9.01 7.62 -0.96
N VAL A 63 9.25 6.33 -0.72
CA VAL A 63 9.25 5.30 -1.77
C VAL A 63 7.88 5.18 -2.43
N LEU A 64 6.81 5.22 -1.65
CA LEU A 64 5.45 5.19 -2.16
C LEU A 64 5.15 6.34 -3.11
N ALA A 65 5.57 7.56 -2.78
CA ALA A 65 5.40 8.73 -3.64
C ALA A 65 6.21 8.62 -4.95
N ASP A 66 7.48 8.22 -4.85
CA ASP A 66 8.39 8.09 -6.01
C ASP A 66 7.93 6.97 -6.96
N MET A 67 7.58 5.81 -6.41
CA MET A 67 7.06 4.67 -7.16
C MET A 67 5.66 4.94 -7.73
N LYS A 68 4.81 5.71 -7.03
CA LYS A 68 3.51 6.13 -7.57
C LYS A 68 3.69 6.94 -8.84
N GLU A 69 4.63 7.89 -8.89
CA GLU A 69 4.92 8.61 -10.14
C GLU A 69 5.44 7.68 -11.26
N GLN A 70 6.19 6.63 -10.90
CA GLN A 70 6.74 5.69 -11.86
C GLN A 70 5.72 4.68 -12.42
N PHE A 71 4.90 4.07 -11.56
CA PHE A 71 3.97 2.99 -11.92
C PHE A 71 2.53 3.48 -12.15
N PHE A 72 2.13 4.56 -11.49
CA PHE A 72 0.77 5.10 -11.52
C PHE A 72 0.79 6.63 -11.70
N PRO A 73 1.37 7.15 -12.80
CA PRO A 73 1.41 8.58 -13.05
C PRO A 73 0.01 9.16 -13.26
N GLY A 74 -0.21 10.37 -12.73
CA GLY A 74 -1.42 11.15 -12.94
C GLY A 74 -2.64 10.75 -12.09
N ALA A 75 -3.76 11.44 -12.32
CA ALA A 75 -4.97 11.31 -11.51
C ALA A 75 -5.65 9.93 -11.64
N GLU A 76 -5.55 9.29 -12.80
CA GLU A 76 -6.05 7.93 -13.02
C GLU A 76 -5.27 6.89 -12.21
N GLY A 77 -3.96 7.07 -12.08
CA GLY A 77 -3.13 6.18 -11.30
C GLY A 77 -3.45 6.25 -9.81
N THR A 78 -3.55 7.47 -9.26
CA THR A 78 -4.01 7.69 -7.88
C THR A 78 -5.39 7.10 -7.65
N SER A 79 -6.32 7.24 -8.61
CA SER A 79 -7.67 6.70 -8.48
C SER A 79 -7.69 5.17 -8.43
N GLN A 80 -6.90 4.50 -9.26
CA GLN A 80 -6.77 3.03 -9.22
C GLN A 80 -6.21 2.56 -7.87
N LEU A 81 -5.12 3.18 -7.38
CA LEU A 81 -4.55 2.91 -6.06
C LEU A 81 -5.58 3.08 -4.94
N THR A 82 -6.29 4.20 -4.97
CA THR A 82 -7.35 4.51 -4.00
C THR A 82 -8.46 3.46 -4.04
N GLN A 83 -8.85 3.00 -5.23
CA GLN A 83 -9.84 1.93 -5.34
C GLN A 83 -9.34 0.62 -4.74
N HIS A 84 -8.08 0.23 -4.97
CA HIS A 84 -7.53 -0.98 -4.36
C HIS A 84 -7.51 -0.89 -2.83
N LEU A 85 -7.14 0.27 -2.28
CA LEU A 85 -7.21 0.56 -0.84
C LEU A 85 -8.64 0.49 -0.31
N LEU A 86 -9.62 1.07 -1.00
CA LEU A 86 -11.03 0.97 -0.61
C LEU A 86 -11.50 -0.48 -0.56
N VAL A 87 -11.15 -1.29 -1.56
CA VAL A 87 -11.55 -2.69 -1.61
C VAL A 87 -10.89 -3.48 -0.49
N LEU A 88 -9.63 -3.19 -0.16
CA LEU A 88 -8.93 -3.78 0.99
C LEU A 88 -9.67 -3.47 2.29
N PHE A 89 -9.91 -2.18 2.59
CA PHE A 89 -10.57 -1.77 3.84
C PHE A 89 -12.04 -2.19 3.93
N HIS A 90 -12.68 -2.48 2.79
CA HIS A 90 -14.01 -3.06 2.76
C HIS A 90 -14.00 -4.60 2.80
N ALA A 91 -12.83 -5.25 2.69
CA ALA A 91 -12.72 -6.70 2.64
C ALA A 91 -13.11 -7.37 3.96
N ASP A 92 -12.91 -6.69 5.09
CA ASP A 92 -13.25 -7.17 6.42
C ASP A 92 -14.62 -6.64 6.92
N HIS A 93 -15.31 -5.84 6.10
CA HIS A 93 -16.57 -5.15 6.42
C HIS A 93 -16.49 -4.09 7.54
N ASP A 94 -15.31 -3.72 8.05
CA ASP A 94 -15.13 -2.79 9.16
C ASP A 94 -14.31 -1.56 8.73
N TYR A 95 -14.91 -0.72 7.86
CA TYR A 95 -14.24 0.52 7.45
C TYR A 95 -14.11 1.51 8.61
N SER A 96 -12.93 1.55 9.21
CA SER A 96 -12.66 2.24 10.45
C SER A 96 -12.33 3.73 10.26
N HIS A 97 -12.52 4.52 11.32
CA HIS A 97 -12.22 5.96 11.30
C HIS A 97 -10.74 6.26 11.05
N LEU A 98 -9.87 5.33 11.43
CA LEU A 98 -8.42 5.38 11.24
C LEU A 98 -8.06 5.15 9.77
N GLU A 99 -8.54 4.08 9.14
CA GLU A 99 -8.41 3.84 7.69
C GLU A 99 -8.90 5.03 6.84
N HIS A 100 -10.03 5.64 7.24
CA HIS A 100 -10.53 6.84 6.55
C HIS A 100 -9.65 8.07 6.75
N SER A 101 -8.95 8.18 7.88
CA SER A 101 -7.97 9.23 8.13
C SER A 101 -6.68 8.96 7.35
N LEU A 102 -6.22 7.71 7.30
CA LEU A 102 -5.07 7.29 6.51
C LEU A 102 -5.31 7.55 5.03
N MET A 103 -6.45 7.13 4.49
CA MET A 103 -6.83 7.34 3.10
C MET A 103 -6.75 8.82 2.72
N ARG A 104 -7.25 9.71 3.58
CA ARG A 104 -7.16 11.16 3.38
C ARG A 104 -5.73 11.69 3.51
N GLY A 105 -4.92 11.11 4.39
CA GLY A 105 -3.50 11.40 4.51
C GLY A 105 -2.75 11.07 3.23
N LEU A 106 -2.93 9.86 2.72
CA LEU A 106 -2.36 9.39 1.47
C LEU A 106 -2.80 10.27 0.29
N GLN A 107 -4.11 10.52 0.12
CA GLN A 107 -4.64 11.40 -0.93
C GLN A 107 -4.09 12.83 -0.90
N ARG A 108 -3.60 13.31 0.25
CA ARG A 108 -3.01 14.63 0.37
C ARG A 108 -1.52 14.64 0.06
N LEU A 109 -0.89 13.47 0.12
CA LEU A 109 0.54 13.29 -0.08
C LEU A 109 0.92 13.27 -1.56
N TRP A 110 -0.04 13.01 -2.46
CA TRP A 110 0.17 12.80 -3.89
C TRP A 110 -1.00 13.25 -4.77
#